data_AF-A0A847UBL1-F1
#
_entry.id   AF-A0A847UBL1-F1
#
_cell.length_a   1.000
_cell.length_b   1.000
_cell.length_c   1.000
_cell.angle_alpha   90.00
_cell.angle_beta   90.00
_cell.angle_gamma   90.00
#
_symmetry.space_group_name_H-M   'P 1'
#
loop_
_entity.id
_entity.type
_entity.pdbx_description
1 polymer ?
#
loop_
_entity_poly.entity_id
_entity_poly.type
_entity_poly.pdbx_seq_one_letter_code
_entity_poly.pdbx_strand_id
1 'polypeptide(L)'
;MTSRLVLGAGPLVRSLLDELAAGRGEVTVLTEDEHRVDTLRTDAVSVQLADPADRSVLSSLGWTPETVFVAVGDAKRNAAVAQAVRSVFPSAMLVAYSGLETDPAVDEALERAADRVVDPGAAITDHLMERVGEAGLRTRQLQRVLRDVDGTLAVVMHDNPDPDAIASGVALSRLAQAVGCETELCYYGEITHQENRAFVNLLEFDLQTLDADADLDAYDGFALVDHSRPGVNDQLPPETPIDIVVDHHPPRAPVEARFVDLRSDVGATSTLLADYLRRFDSLVEEAVATGLLFGISVDTREFRREVSVDDFEAAAYLLPHADLDILQRIEDPSMSADTLDTIGHAIANRQREGSVLLSCVGELPDRDALAQAADRLLDLQGINSTLVYGVKDGTIYASARARGTEIDLGEVLREAFGQIGSAGGHADMAGAQITLGVLESIEDRDESLHEVVRAVVDDRFLDAVQARPNHLLSPVYTASRYGATDEYLDSEDGEE
;
A
#
# COMPACT_ATOMS: atom_id res chain seq x y z
N MET A 1 -29.38 8.95 -25.93
CA MET A 1 -29.20 10.09 -25.00
C MET A 1 -30.08 9.79 -23.80
N THR A 2 -29.53 9.85 -22.58
CA THR A 2 -30.26 9.47 -21.38
C THR A 2 -31.43 10.44 -21.16
N SER A 3 -32.65 9.92 -21.09
CA SER A 3 -33.85 10.73 -20.91
C SER A 3 -34.33 10.64 -19.46
N ARG A 4 -34.46 11.79 -18.80
CA ARG A 4 -34.75 11.86 -17.36
C ARG A 4 -36.03 12.64 -17.10
N LEU A 5 -36.93 12.05 -16.32
CA LEU A 5 -38.13 12.72 -15.83
C LEU A 5 -37.98 12.99 -14.33
N VAL A 6 -38.01 14.25 -13.92
CA VAL A 6 -37.92 14.68 -12.53
C VAL A 6 -39.27 15.19 -12.07
N LEU A 7 -39.84 14.61 -11.02
CA LEU A 7 -41.17 14.92 -10.52
C LEU A 7 -41.07 15.69 -9.20
N GLY A 8 -41.48 16.95 -9.23
CA GLY A 8 -41.41 17.89 -8.11
C GLY A 8 -40.57 19.12 -8.42
N ALA A 9 -40.52 20.04 -7.46
CA ALA A 9 -39.80 21.32 -7.62
C ALA A 9 -39.14 21.80 -6.33
N GLY A 10 -38.98 20.94 -5.31
CA GLY A 10 -38.39 21.31 -4.02
C GLY A 10 -36.91 21.71 -4.10
N PRO A 11 -36.31 22.16 -2.99
CA PRO A 11 -34.88 22.51 -2.94
C PRO A 11 -33.95 21.39 -3.41
N LEU A 12 -34.24 20.14 -3.03
CA LEU A 12 -33.49 18.96 -3.47
C LEU A 12 -33.54 18.79 -5.00
N VAL A 13 -34.72 18.96 -5.61
CA VAL A 13 -34.88 18.90 -7.06
C VAL A 13 -34.03 19.96 -7.74
N ARG A 14 -34.01 21.19 -7.21
CA ARG A 14 -33.18 22.27 -7.77
C ARG A 14 -31.69 21.90 -7.74
N SER A 15 -31.17 21.49 -6.59
CA SER A 15 -29.75 21.07 -6.48
C SER A 15 -29.43 19.90 -7.41
N LEU A 16 -30.34 18.94 -7.56
CA LEU A 16 -30.17 17.83 -8.50
C LEU A 16 -30.14 18.31 -9.96
N LEU A 17 -30.99 19.26 -10.33
CA LEU A 17 -31.04 19.79 -11.70
C LEU A 17 -29.78 20.58 -12.06
N ASP A 18 -29.20 21.32 -11.11
CA ASP A 18 -27.95 22.05 -11.33
C ASP A 18 -26.81 21.08 -11.73
N GLU A 19 -26.72 19.92 -11.06
CA GLU A 19 -25.75 18.86 -11.38
C GLU A 19 -26.09 18.11 -12.68
N LEU A 20 -27.36 17.77 -12.90
CA LEU A 20 -27.79 17.04 -14.10
C LEU A 20 -27.67 17.87 -15.38
N ALA A 21 -27.86 19.19 -15.29
CA ALA A 21 -27.73 20.10 -16.42
C ALA A 21 -26.27 20.24 -16.91
N ALA A 22 -25.28 19.95 -16.06
CA ALA A 22 -23.88 19.90 -16.45
C ALA A 22 -23.52 18.62 -17.24
N GLY A 23 -24.35 17.59 -17.18
CA GLY A 23 -24.16 16.31 -17.85
C GLY A 23 -24.71 16.26 -19.28
N ARG A 24 -24.50 15.11 -19.96
CA ARG A 24 -25.14 14.81 -21.24
C ARG A 24 -26.54 14.22 -21.00
N GLY A 25 -27.56 14.74 -21.68
CA GLY A 25 -28.93 14.18 -21.71
C GLY A 25 -30.02 15.25 -21.66
N GLU A 26 -31.27 14.83 -21.84
CA GLU A 26 -32.44 15.71 -21.74
C GLU A 26 -33.13 15.50 -20.40
N VAL A 27 -33.44 16.60 -19.71
CA VAL A 27 -34.17 16.56 -18.43
C VAL A 27 -35.52 17.24 -18.61
N THR A 28 -36.58 16.52 -18.25
CA THR A 28 -37.93 17.06 -18.17
C THR A 28 -38.37 17.08 -16.72
N VAL A 29 -38.88 18.21 -16.26
CA VAL A 29 -39.45 18.39 -14.92
C VAL A 29 -40.96 18.49 -15.02
N LEU A 30 -41.67 17.73 -14.21
CA LEU A 30 -43.12 17.84 -14.03
C LEU A 30 -43.40 18.31 -12.61
N THR A 31 -44.12 19.42 -12.47
CA THR A 31 -44.41 20.02 -11.15
C THR A 31 -45.80 20.62 -11.11
N GLU A 32 -46.41 20.68 -9.92
CA GLU A 32 -47.66 21.41 -9.65
C GLU A 32 -47.40 22.86 -9.23
N ASP A 33 -46.14 23.21 -8.95
CA ASP A 33 -45.75 24.54 -8.46
C ASP A 33 -45.55 25.51 -9.64
N GLU A 34 -46.61 26.27 -9.94
CA GLU A 34 -46.63 27.29 -11.00
C GLU A 34 -45.53 28.35 -10.81
N HIS A 35 -45.20 28.69 -9.55
CA HIS A 35 -44.19 29.72 -9.26
C HIS A 35 -42.76 29.27 -9.54
N ARG A 36 -42.54 27.95 -9.70
CA ARG A 36 -41.20 27.39 -9.97
C ARG A 36 -40.96 27.03 -11.44
N VAL A 37 -41.97 27.11 -12.30
CA VAL A 37 -41.85 26.72 -13.72
C VAL A 37 -40.76 27.54 -14.42
N ASP A 38 -40.82 28.87 -14.30
CA ASP A 38 -39.86 29.74 -15.00
C ASP A 38 -38.47 29.72 -14.36
N THR A 39 -38.35 29.41 -13.07
CA THR A 39 -37.06 29.40 -12.36
C THR A 39 -36.28 28.11 -12.58
N LEU A 40 -36.95 27.01 -12.90
CA LEU A 40 -36.32 25.71 -13.18
C LEU A 40 -35.99 25.50 -14.67
N ARG A 41 -36.53 26.34 -15.57
CA ARG A 41 -36.26 26.24 -17.01
C ARG A 41 -34.86 26.74 -17.35
N THR A 42 -34.12 25.92 -18.08
CA THR A 42 -32.82 26.25 -18.67
C THR A 42 -32.73 25.64 -20.07
N ASP A 43 -31.66 25.92 -20.81
CA ASP A 43 -31.48 25.35 -22.16
C ASP A 43 -31.46 23.81 -22.17
N ALA A 44 -31.09 23.17 -21.04
CA ALA A 44 -31.01 21.72 -20.88
C ALA A 44 -32.20 21.11 -20.11
N VAL A 45 -33.06 21.94 -19.52
CA VAL A 45 -34.17 21.51 -18.64
C VAL A 45 -35.50 22.05 -19.14
N SER A 46 -36.36 21.14 -19.60
CA SER A 46 -37.75 21.47 -19.92
C SER A 46 -38.63 21.30 -18.69
N VAL A 47 -39.62 22.17 -18.50
CA VAL A 47 -40.50 22.14 -17.33
C VAL A 47 -41.96 22.24 -17.77
N GLN A 48 -42.79 21.31 -17.28
CA GLN A 48 -44.22 21.21 -17.52
C GLN A 48 -45.00 21.35 -16.20
N LEU A 49 -46.06 22.15 -16.22
CA LEU A 49 -46.97 22.34 -15.09
C LEU A 49 -48.11 21.31 -15.17
N ALA A 50 -48.09 20.30 -14.31
CA ALA A 50 -49.16 19.29 -14.20
C ALA A 50 -49.00 18.46 -12.92
N ASP A 51 -50.04 17.71 -12.54
CA ASP A 51 -50.03 16.78 -11.41
C ASP A 51 -49.16 15.53 -11.71
N PRO A 52 -48.03 15.31 -10.99
CA PRO A 52 -47.18 14.16 -11.19
C PRO A 52 -47.79 12.80 -10.81
N ALA A 53 -48.90 12.78 -10.06
CA ALA A 53 -49.64 11.58 -9.72
C ALA A 53 -50.74 11.23 -10.74
N ASP A 54 -51.06 12.15 -11.66
CA ASP A 54 -52.05 11.89 -12.70
C ASP A 54 -51.47 10.98 -13.79
N ARG A 55 -51.94 9.73 -13.80
CA ARG A 55 -51.52 8.74 -14.81
C ARG A 55 -51.81 9.18 -16.24
N SER A 56 -52.86 9.97 -16.48
CA SER A 56 -53.21 10.46 -17.81
C SER A 56 -52.18 11.48 -18.31
N VAL A 57 -51.72 12.37 -17.43
CA VAL A 57 -50.62 13.30 -17.70
C VAL A 57 -49.36 12.54 -18.03
N LEU A 58 -48.95 11.59 -17.19
CA LEU A 58 -47.76 10.76 -17.41
C LEU A 58 -47.84 10.00 -18.75
N SER A 59 -48.98 9.37 -19.04
CA SER A 59 -49.18 8.63 -20.30
C SER A 59 -49.18 9.54 -21.54
N SER A 60 -49.46 10.83 -21.36
CA SER A 60 -49.53 11.82 -22.45
C SER A 60 -48.18 12.46 -22.81
N LEU A 61 -47.11 12.16 -22.07
CA LEU A 61 -45.78 12.76 -22.31
C LEU A 61 -45.24 12.47 -23.72
N GLY A 62 -45.70 11.39 -24.39
CA GLY A 62 -45.35 11.08 -25.77
C GLY A 62 -43.96 10.44 -25.96
N TRP A 63 -43.26 10.15 -24.85
CA TRP A 63 -41.99 9.44 -24.79
C TRP A 63 -41.92 8.66 -23.48
N THR A 64 -40.98 7.70 -23.41
CA THR A 64 -40.75 6.88 -22.21
C THR A 64 -39.43 7.28 -21.57
N PRO A 65 -39.42 7.73 -20.31
CA PRO A 65 -38.18 8.03 -19.60
C PRO A 65 -37.39 6.77 -19.29
N GLU A 66 -36.06 6.86 -19.40
CA GLU A 66 -35.15 5.81 -18.93
C GLU A 66 -35.02 5.86 -17.40
N THR A 67 -35.04 7.06 -16.82
CA THR A 67 -34.97 7.27 -15.37
C THR A 67 -36.03 8.27 -14.91
N VAL A 68 -36.74 7.95 -13.84
CA VAL A 68 -37.69 8.84 -13.18
C VAL A 68 -37.26 9.09 -11.74
N PHE A 69 -37.13 10.36 -11.35
CA PHE A 69 -36.86 10.75 -9.96
C PHE A 69 -38.10 11.41 -9.34
N VAL A 70 -38.53 10.92 -8.17
CA VAL A 70 -39.70 11.44 -7.45
C VAL A 70 -39.25 12.17 -6.19
N ALA A 71 -39.49 13.48 -6.13
CA ALA A 71 -39.25 14.32 -4.95
C ALA A 71 -40.23 15.51 -4.93
N VAL A 72 -41.52 15.22 -4.75
CA VAL A 72 -42.60 16.22 -4.65
C VAL A 72 -42.68 16.88 -3.26
N GLY A 73 -41.87 16.42 -2.29
CA GLY A 73 -41.62 17.08 -1.00
C GLY A 73 -42.41 16.52 0.19
N ASP A 74 -43.51 15.81 -0.05
CA ASP A 74 -44.32 15.12 0.96
C ASP A 74 -44.22 13.60 0.79
N ALA A 75 -44.02 12.85 1.87
CA ALA A 75 -43.75 11.41 1.83
C ALA A 75 -44.91 10.60 1.24
N LYS A 76 -46.15 10.90 1.65
CA LYS A 76 -47.36 10.23 1.15
C LYS A 76 -47.59 10.55 -0.32
N ARG A 77 -47.35 11.80 -0.72
CA ARG A 77 -47.42 12.23 -2.11
C ARG A 77 -46.34 11.56 -2.95
N ASN A 78 -45.09 11.45 -2.46
CA ASN A 78 -44.01 10.72 -3.14
C ASN A 78 -44.43 9.27 -3.39
N ALA A 79 -45.03 8.58 -2.41
CA ALA A 79 -45.52 7.21 -2.59
C ALA A 79 -46.63 7.10 -3.64
N ALA A 80 -47.60 8.01 -3.62
CA ALA A 80 -48.69 8.03 -4.61
C ALA A 80 -48.16 8.29 -6.03
N VAL A 81 -47.23 9.23 -6.18
CA VAL A 81 -46.57 9.55 -7.46
C VAL A 81 -45.73 8.36 -7.94
N ALA A 82 -44.93 7.74 -7.06
CA ALA A 82 -44.13 6.56 -7.40
C ALA A 82 -45.00 5.40 -7.91
N GLN A 83 -46.15 5.16 -7.29
CA GLN A 83 -47.11 4.15 -7.77
C GLN A 83 -47.72 4.51 -9.13
N ALA A 84 -48.05 5.79 -9.36
CA ALA A 84 -48.54 6.25 -10.65
C ALA A 84 -47.47 6.06 -11.75
N VAL A 85 -46.23 6.47 -11.47
CA VAL A 85 -45.08 6.29 -12.36
C VAL A 85 -44.85 4.82 -12.67
N ARG A 86 -44.76 3.95 -11.67
CA ARG A 86 -44.52 2.52 -11.89
C ARG A 86 -45.61 1.88 -12.75
N SER A 87 -46.86 2.33 -12.61
CA SER A 87 -47.97 1.82 -13.43
C SER A 87 -47.93 2.26 -14.89
N VAL A 88 -47.37 3.45 -15.17
CA VAL A 88 -47.31 4.03 -16.53
C VAL A 88 -45.99 3.68 -17.23
N PHE A 89 -44.89 3.69 -16.49
CA PHE A 89 -43.53 3.44 -16.97
C PHE A 89 -42.89 2.25 -16.23
N PRO A 90 -43.41 1.02 -16.43
CA PRO A 90 -42.95 -0.15 -15.67
C PRO A 90 -41.48 -0.49 -15.88
N SER A 91 -40.92 -0.13 -17.05
CA SER A 91 -39.52 -0.38 -17.43
C SER A 91 -38.54 0.75 -17.08
N ALA A 92 -39.02 1.89 -16.58
CA ALA A 92 -38.14 2.99 -16.21
C ALA A 92 -37.47 2.70 -14.86
N MET A 93 -36.21 3.12 -14.71
CA MET A 93 -35.54 3.13 -13.41
C MET A 93 -36.18 4.21 -12.53
N LEU A 94 -36.90 3.80 -11.50
CA LEU A 94 -37.59 4.70 -10.59
C LEU A 94 -36.80 4.86 -9.30
N VAL A 95 -36.35 6.10 -9.06
CA VAL A 95 -35.72 6.52 -7.81
C VAL A 95 -36.68 7.45 -7.07
N ALA A 96 -37.00 7.13 -5.82
CA ALA A 96 -37.96 7.91 -5.03
C ALA A 96 -37.33 8.42 -3.73
N TYR A 97 -37.54 9.70 -3.44
CA TYR A 97 -37.18 10.33 -2.18
C TYR A 97 -38.25 10.01 -1.13
N SER A 98 -37.88 9.49 0.04
CA SER A 98 -38.87 9.14 1.09
C SER A 98 -39.45 10.38 1.76
N GLY A 99 -38.68 11.46 1.88
CA GLY A 99 -39.08 12.65 2.64
C GLY A 99 -38.50 12.63 4.06
N LEU A 100 -38.80 13.68 4.83
CA LEU A 100 -38.29 13.83 6.20
C LEU A 100 -39.19 13.17 7.25
N GLU A 101 -40.41 12.80 6.89
CA GLU A 101 -41.38 12.19 7.78
C GLU A 101 -41.30 10.66 7.69
N THR A 102 -41.25 9.99 8.83
CA THR A 102 -41.21 8.53 8.92
C THR A 102 -42.61 7.96 9.11
N ASP A 103 -43.09 7.15 8.16
CA ASP A 103 -44.33 6.38 8.26
C ASP A 103 -44.08 5.00 7.62
N PRO A 104 -44.03 3.90 8.41
CA PRO A 104 -43.69 2.58 7.89
C PRO A 104 -44.58 2.12 6.72
N ALA A 105 -45.84 2.54 6.68
CA ALA A 105 -46.73 2.18 5.58
C ALA A 105 -46.40 2.92 4.28
N VAL A 106 -45.87 4.15 4.39
CA VAL A 106 -45.39 4.96 3.27
C VAL A 106 -44.06 4.42 2.75
N ASP A 107 -43.14 4.07 3.65
CA ASP A 107 -41.85 3.48 3.31
C ASP A 107 -42.03 2.16 2.55
N GLU A 108 -42.86 1.25 3.07
CA GLU A 108 -43.19 -0.01 2.39
C GLU A 108 -43.87 0.22 1.02
N ALA A 109 -44.67 1.29 0.90
CA ALA A 109 -45.29 1.66 -0.36
C ALA A 109 -44.30 2.18 -1.40
N LEU A 110 -43.28 2.93 -0.96
CA LEU A 110 -42.19 3.40 -1.81
C LEU A 110 -41.27 2.26 -2.24
N GLU A 111 -40.85 1.40 -1.30
CA GLU A 111 -40.00 0.23 -1.57
C GLU A 111 -40.66 -0.75 -2.56
N ARG A 112 -41.98 -0.91 -2.50
CA ARG A 112 -42.72 -1.72 -3.49
C ARG A 112 -42.82 -1.08 -4.87
N ALA A 113 -42.80 0.25 -4.96
CA ALA A 113 -43.01 0.96 -6.22
C ALA A 113 -41.69 1.30 -6.92
N ALA A 114 -40.70 1.79 -6.17
CA ALA A 114 -39.43 2.29 -6.68
C ALA A 114 -38.36 1.20 -6.74
N ASP A 115 -37.43 1.32 -7.68
CA ASP A 115 -36.25 0.44 -7.74
C ASP A 115 -35.22 0.85 -6.69
N ARG A 116 -35.18 2.14 -6.32
CA ARG A 116 -34.36 2.68 -5.23
C ARG A 116 -35.14 3.74 -4.45
N VAL A 117 -35.04 3.66 -3.13
CA VAL A 117 -35.54 4.68 -2.21
C VAL A 117 -34.35 5.43 -1.62
N VAL A 118 -34.41 6.76 -1.66
CA VAL A 118 -33.42 7.64 -1.03
C VAL A 118 -34.03 8.16 0.27
N ASP A 119 -33.54 7.64 1.38
CA ASP A 119 -33.89 8.13 2.71
C ASP A 119 -32.91 9.24 3.15
N PRO A 120 -33.37 10.51 3.28
CA PRO A 120 -32.52 11.58 3.78
C PRO A 120 -32.08 11.35 5.22
N GLY A 121 -32.91 10.70 6.05
CA GLY A 121 -32.58 10.40 7.45
C GLY A 121 -31.39 9.48 7.53
N ALA A 122 -31.43 8.35 6.82
CA ALA A 122 -30.30 7.43 6.70
C ALA A 122 -29.06 8.11 6.10
N ALA A 123 -29.20 8.79 4.95
CA ALA A 123 -28.07 9.42 4.27
C ALA A 123 -27.37 10.50 5.12
N ILE A 124 -28.15 11.32 5.84
CA ILE A 124 -27.59 12.32 6.78
C ILE A 124 -26.99 11.64 7.99
N THR A 125 -27.62 10.58 8.52
CA THR A 125 -27.10 9.83 9.67
C THR A 125 -25.75 9.23 9.34
N ASP A 126 -25.60 8.58 8.19
CA ASP A 126 -24.33 7.99 7.74
C ASP A 126 -23.25 9.08 7.65
N HIS A 127 -23.57 10.20 6.99
CA HIS A 127 -22.65 11.34 6.87
C HIS A 127 -22.26 11.98 8.22
N LEU A 128 -23.18 12.00 9.19
CA LEU A 128 -22.91 12.50 10.54
C LEU A 128 -22.07 11.49 11.32
N MET A 129 -22.34 10.19 11.21
CA MET A 129 -21.63 9.14 11.93
C MET A 129 -20.14 9.10 11.58
N GLU A 130 -19.77 9.42 10.33
CA GLU A 130 -18.36 9.62 9.93
C GLU A 130 -17.65 10.70 10.77
N ARG A 131 -18.37 11.72 11.24
CA ARG A 131 -17.81 12.89 11.96
C ARG A 131 -18.03 12.87 13.47
N VAL A 132 -19.16 12.34 13.93
CA VAL A 132 -19.55 12.34 15.35
C VAL A 132 -19.39 10.96 15.99
N GLY A 133 -19.31 9.90 15.19
CA GLY A 133 -19.06 8.54 15.66
C GLY A 133 -17.63 8.32 16.12
N GLU A 134 -17.27 7.06 16.32
CA GLU A 134 -15.98 6.63 16.85
C GLU A 134 -14.81 7.16 16.02
N ALA A 135 -14.92 7.02 14.70
CA ALA A 135 -14.05 7.60 13.69
C ALA A 135 -13.71 9.07 13.99
N GLY A 136 -14.71 9.96 13.95
CA GLY A 136 -14.49 11.38 14.18
C GLY A 136 -14.10 11.74 15.62
N LEU A 137 -14.45 10.93 16.63
CA LEU A 137 -13.93 11.07 17.99
C LEU A 137 -12.41 10.80 18.03
N ARG A 138 -11.96 9.72 17.39
CA ARG A 138 -10.55 9.32 17.30
C ARG A 138 -9.74 10.39 16.56
N THR A 139 -10.23 10.88 15.43
CA THR A 139 -9.59 12.00 14.70
C THR A 139 -9.44 13.25 15.57
N ARG A 140 -10.47 13.61 16.36
CA ARG A 140 -10.39 14.75 17.30
C ARG A 140 -9.43 14.50 18.47
N GLN A 141 -9.28 13.24 18.91
CA GLN A 141 -8.30 12.89 19.93
C GLN A 141 -6.88 13.02 19.39
N LEU A 142 -6.59 12.50 18.19
CA LEU A 142 -5.30 12.68 17.53
C LEU A 142 -4.95 14.17 17.38
N GLN A 143 -5.88 14.98 16.86
CA GLN A 143 -5.70 16.44 16.75
C GLN A 143 -5.42 17.11 18.10
N ARG A 144 -6.03 16.63 19.19
CA ARG A 144 -5.78 17.18 20.53
C ARG A 144 -4.36 16.85 20.99
N VAL A 145 -3.95 15.58 20.88
CA VAL A 145 -2.61 15.17 21.28
C VAL A 145 -1.55 15.90 20.48
N LEU A 146 -1.71 16.02 19.15
CA LEU A 146 -0.82 16.78 18.28
C LEU A 146 -0.70 18.27 18.67
N ARG A 147 -1.82 18.93 19.01
CA ARG A 147 -1.80 20.35 19.45
C ARG A 147 -1.20 20.56 20.83
N ASP A 148 -1.20 19.54 21.65
CA ASP A 148 -0.69 19.57 23.02
C ASP A 148 0.81 19.23 23.07
N VAL A 149 1.48 18.99 21.93
CA VAL A 149 2.94 18.91 21.85
C VAL A 149 3.47 20.34 21.77
N ASP A 150 4.28 20.75 22.76
CA ASP A 150 4.71 22.14 22.93
C ASP A 150 5.79 22.60 21.92
N GLY A 151 6.44 21.65 21.22
CA GLY A 151 7.45 21.92 20.21
C GLY A 151 7.54 20.82 19.14
N THR A 152 8.72 20.21 18.97
CA THR A 152 8.96 19.27 17.87
C THR A 152 8.56 17.84 18.25
N LEU A 153 7.67 17.23 17.46
CA LEU A 153 7.31 15.83 17.54
C LEU A 153 8.26 14.98 16.68
N ALA A 154 8.97 14.04 17.30
CA ALA A 154 9.67 12.99 16.56
C ALA A 154 8.66 11.93 16.09
N VAL A 155 8.47 11.80 14.78
CA VAL A 155 7.70 10.71 14.17
C VAL A 155 8.67 9.59 13.83
N VAL A 156 8.75 8.60 14.70
CA VAL A 156 9.72 7.51 14.64
C VAL A 156 9.11 6.33 13.88
N MET A 157 9.83 5.87 12.86
CA MET A 157 9.59 4.65 12.10
C MET A 157 10.47 3.51 12.66
N HIS A 158 10.16 2.27 12.30
CA HIS A 158 11.01 1.14 12.67
C HIS A 158 12.39 1.21 11.97
N ASP A 159 13.36 0.46 12.50
CA ASP A 159 14.71 0.28 11.95
C ASP A 159 14.65 -0.15 10.48
N ASN A 160 15.49 0.46 9.64
CA ASN A 160 15.54 0.21 8.19
C ASN A 160 14.12 0.27 7.57
N PRO A 161 13.46 1.43 7.63
CA PRO A 161 12.02 1.52 7.42
C PRO A 161 11.62 1.10 6.01
N ASP A 162 10.48 0.42 5.92
CA ASP A 162 9.90 0.03 4.66
C ASP A 162 8.99 1.14 4.09
N PRO A 163 8.43 0.96 2.88
CA PRO A 163 7.57 1.98 2.29
C PRO A 163 6.31 2.31 3.10
N ASP A 164 5.73 1.37 3.85
CA ASP A 164 4.53 1.61 4.64
C ASP A 164 4.82 2.50 5.85
N ALA A 165 5.91 2.20 6.57
CA ALA A 165 6.38 3.01 7.69
C ALA A 165 6.74 4.44 7.24
N ILE A 166 7.49 4.57 6.13
CA ILE A 166 7.88 5.87 5.56
C ILE A 166 6.65 6.69 5.16
N ALA A 167 5.74 6.10 4.38
CA ALA A 167 4.54 6.80 3.92
C ALA A 167 3.63 7.22 5.08
N SER A 168 3.47 6.34 6.08
CA SER A 168 2.69 6.60 7.28
C SER A 168 3.29 7.74 8.12
N GLY A 169 4.61 7.75 8.27
CA GLY A 169 5.32 8.83 8.96
C GLY A 169 5.11 10.19 8.28
N VAL A 170 5.31 10.25 6.96
CA VAL A 170 5.07 11.46 6.16
C VAL A 170 3.61 11.94 6.29
N ALA A 171 2.65 11.03 6.22
CA ALA A 171 1.23 11.38 6.35
C ALA A 171 0.88 11.90 7.76
N LEU A 172 1.43 11.29 8.82
CA LEU A 172 1.26 11.78 10.18
C LEU A 172 1.90 13.17 10.37
N SER A 173 3.09 13.38 9.81
CA SER A 173 3.76 14.68 9.78
C SER A 173 2.89 15.75 9.12
N ARG A 174 2.23 15.44 8.00
CA ARG A 174 1.29 16.36 7.34
C ARG A 174 0.06 16.67 8.20
N LEU A 175 -0.49 15.68 8.89
CA LEU A 175 -1.59 15.87 9.83
C LEU A 175 -1.19 16.75 11.03
N ALA A 176 0.03 16.59 11.54
CA ALA A 176 0.61 17.39 12.61
C ALA A 176 0.83 18.86 12.18
N GLN A 177 1.43 19.07 11.02
CA GLN A 177 1.66 20.40 10.44
C GLN A 177 0.35 21.15 10.22
N ALA A 178 -0.72 20.46 9.79
CA ALA A 178 -2.04 21.05 9.61
C ALA A 178 -2.68 21.57 10.90
N VAL A 179 -2.22 21.13 12.07
CA VAL A 179 -2.66 21.65 13.38
C VAL A 179 -1.60 22.50 14.09
N GLY A 180 -0.48 22.81 13.41
CA GLY A 180 0.58 23.69 13.92
C GLY A 180 1.63 22.99 14.79
N CYS A 181 1.75 21.67 14.71
CA CYS A 181 2.80 20.91 15.38
C CYS A 181 3.97 20.69 14.40
N GLU A 182 5.18 21.08 14.81
CA GLU A 182 6.40 20.82 14.06
C GLU A 182 6.82 19.36 14.24
N THR A 183 7.39 18.76 13.19
CA THR A 183 7.72 17.33 13.19
C THR A 183 9.05 17.07 12.51
N GLU A 184 9.77 16.06 13.00
CA GLU A 184 10.88 15.43 12.29
C GLU A 184 10.58 13.96 12.05
N LEU A 185 10.86 13.47 10.84
CA LEU A 185 10.68 12.08 10.46
C LEU A 185 11.94 11.32 10.81
N CYS A 186 11.89 10.40 11.75
CA CYS A 186 13.06 9.77 12.35
C CYS A 186 13.07 8.25 12.13
N TYR A 187 14.24 7.67 11.90
CA TYR A 187 14.46 6.22 11.87
C TYR A 187 15.88 5.87 12.31
N TYR A 188 16.13 4.62 12.66
CA TYR A 188 17.49 4.10 12.87
C TYR A 188 17.89 3.13 11.74
N GLY A 189 19.19 2.91 11.58
CA GLY A 189 19.73 2.00 10.56
C GLY A 189 19.85 2.65 9.19
N GLU A 190 19.74 1.86 8.12
CA GLU A 190 20.00 2.29 6.75
C GLU A 190 18.87 1.86 5.78
N ILE A 191 18.49 2.75 4.87
CA ILE A 191 17.56 2.42 3.78
C ILE A 191 18.38 1.84 2.62
N THR A 192 18.56 0.52 2.60
CA THR A 192 19.44 -0.13 1.61
C THR A 192 18.73 -0.62 0.35
N HIS A 193 17.43 -0.93 0.43
CA HIS A 193 16.68 -1.45 -0.72
C HIS A 193 16.57 -0.38 -1.81
N GLN A 194 16.86 -0.73 -3.07
CA GLN A 194 16.90 0.27 -4.15
C GLN A 194 15.54 0.93 -4.37
N GLU A 195 14.47 0.16 -4.30
CA GLU A 195 13.09 0.66 -4.40
C GLU A 195 12.81 1.67 -3.27
N ASN A 196 13.16 1.36 -2.01
CA ASN A 196 12.96 2.29 -0.88
C ASN A 196 13.82 3.55 -1.01
N ARG A 197 15.05 3.45 -1.55
CA ARG A 197 15.87 4.63 -1.84
C ARG A 197 15.26 5.46 -2.97
N ALA A 198 14.77 4.83 -4.03
CA ALA A 198 14.08 5.52 -5.11
C ALA A 198 12.82 6.21 -4.59
N PHE A 199 12.07 5.54 -3.72
CA PHE A 199 10.88 6.04 -3.05
C PHE A 199 11.14 7.35 -2.31
N VAL A 200 12.12 7.35 -1.39
CA VAL A 200 12.50 8.54 -0.62
C VAL A 200 13.03 9.66 -1.53
N ASN A 201 13.90 9.34 -2.49
CA ASN A 201 14.54 10.35 -3.33
C ASN A 201 13.58 10.97 -4.37
N LEU A 202 12.72 10.17 -4.99
CA LEU A 202 11.80 10.64 -6.04
C LEU A 202 10.64 11.44 -5.47
N LEU A 203 10.22 11.13 -4.24
CA LEU A 203 9.17 11.87 -3.52
C LEU A 203 9.74 12.99 -2.62
N GLU A 204 11.07 13.16 -2.62
CA GLU A 204 11.79 14.19 -1.87
C GLU A 204 11.45 14.19 -0.37
N PHE A 205 11.33 12.98 0.22
CA PHE A 205 11.06 12.83 1.64
C PHE A 205 12.31 13.12 2.47
N ASP A 206 12.20 14.09 3.39
CA ASP A 206 13.27 14.48 4.30
C ASP A 206 13.22 13.64 5.57
N LEU A 207 14.09 12.63 5.64
CA LEU A 207 14.17 11.67 6.74
C LEU A 207 15.47 11.87 7.53
N GLN A 208 15.36 11.87 8.85
CA GLN A 208 16.48 12.00 9.78
C GLN A 208 16.87 10.63 10.34
N THR A 209 18.12 10.26 10.14
CA THR A 209 18.69 9.06 10.79
C THR A 209 19.08 9.41 12.21
N LEU A 210 18.56 8.66 13.18
CA LEU A 210 18.97 8.71 14.57
C LEU A 210 20.13 7.73 14.80
N ASP A 211 21.12 8.17 15.56
CA ASP A 211 22.20 7.33 16.06
C ASP A 211 21.94 6.92 17.52
N ALA A 212 22.69 5.93 18.01
CA ALA A 212 22.60 5.48 19.41
C ALA A 212 22.87 6.60 20.44
N ASP A 213 23.65 7.62 20.05
CA ASP A 213 23.99 8.78 20.88
C ASP A 213 23.13 10.02 20.55
N ALA A 214 22.02 9.86 19.83
CA ALA A 214 21.13 10.97 19.49
C ALA A 214 20.58 11.66 20.74
N ASP A 215 20.53 12.99 20.71
CA ASP A 215 19.98 13.81 21.79
C ASP A 215 18.45 13.79 21.73
N LEU A 216 17.85 12.79 22.38
CA LEU A 216 16.39 12.63 22.42
C LEU A 216 15.68 13.76 23.21
N ASP A 217 16.41 14.49 24.06
CA ASP A 217 15.88 15.63 24.80
C ASP A 217 15.63 16.85 23.88
N ALA A 218 16.04 16.78 22.61
CA ALA A 218 15.73 17.78 21.59
C ALA A 218 14.26 17.74 21.12
N TYR A 219 13.52 16.66 21.42
CA TYR A 219 12.13 16.48 21.01
C TYR A 219 11.17 16.64 22.19
N ASP A 220 10.01 17.24 21.93
CA ASP A 220 8.97 17.51 22.94
C ASP A 220 7.89 16.43 22.97
N GLY A 221 7.94 15.47 22.03
CA GLY A 221 7.05 14.32 21.99
C GLY A 221 7.51 13.26 20.99
N PHE A 222 6.94 12.06 21.11
CA PHE A 222 7.25 10.92 20.26
C PHE A 222 5.99 10.28 19.70
N ALA A 223 5.99 10.02 18.39
CA ALA A 223 4.99 9.21 17.71
C ALA A 223 5.64 7.97 17.10
N LEU A 224 5.03 6.80 17.26
CA LEU A 224 5.44 5.57 16.58
C LEU A 224 4.46 5.27 15.45
N VAL A 225 4.98 5.01 14.27
CA VAL A 225 4.22 4.58 13.10
C VAL A 225 4.68 3.22 12.62
N ASP A 226 3.71 2.35 12.29
CA ASP A 226 3.94 0.98 11.81
C ASP A 226 4.68 0.04 12.80
N HIS A 227 4.79 0.50 14.03
CA HIS A 227 5.16 -0.30 15.19
C HIS A 227 4.62 0.42 16.43
N SER A 228 4.56 -0.30 17.55
CA SER A 228 3.75 0.12 18.68
C SER A 228 4.48 0.21 20.01
N ARG A 229 5.79 -0.06 20.06
CA ARG A 229 6.56 -0.04 21.31
C ARG A 229 7.99 0.46 21.11
N PRO A 230 8.46 1.39 21.97
CA PRO A 230 9.85 1.82 21.93
C PRO A 230 10.80 0.68 22.34
N GLY A 231 11.96 0.62 21.69
CA GLY A 231 12.96 -0.42 21.81
C GLY A 231 12.55 -1.75 21.19
N VAL A 232 11.44 -1.78 20.44
CA VAL A 232 10.97 -2.97 19.71
C VAL A 232 10.81 -2.61 18.25
N ASN A 233 11.73 -3.13 17.44
CA ASN A 233 11.92 -2.74 16.04
C ASN A 233 12.43 -1.30 15.85
N ASP A 234 12.71 -0.57 16.93
CA ASP A 234 13.45 0.68 16.93
C ASP A 234 14.59 0.60 17.98
N GLN A 235 15.40 1.66 18.09
CA GLN A 235 16.48 1.77 19.09
C GLN A 235 16.22 2.84 20.16
N LEU A 236 14.97 3.30 20.32
CA LEU A 236 14.60 4.16 21.44
C LEU A 236 14.76 3.39 22.77
N PRO A 237 15.10 4.09 23.86
CA PRO A 237 15.01 3.51 25.19
C PRO A 237 13.59 2.98 25.45
N PRO A 238 13.40 1.76 25.99
CA PRO A 238 12.06 1.19 26.23
C PRO A 238 11.15 1.99 27.16
N GLU A 239 11.72 2.91 27.94
CA GLU A 239 11.02 3.80 28.87
C GLU A 239 10.68 5.17 28.25
N THR A 240 10.95 5.37 26.96
CA THR A 240 10.65 6.62 26.25
C THR A 240 9.14 6.86 26.26
N PRO A 241 8.66 8.03 26.73
CA PRO A 241 7.24 8.33 26.74
C PRO A 241 6.74 8.53 25.31
N ILE A 242 5.69 7.79 24.93
CA ILE A 242 5.08 7.88 23.59
C ILE A 242 3.76 8.64 23.67
N ASP A 243 3.59 9.64 22.80
CA ASP A 243 2.36 10.41 22.69
C ASP A 243 1.35 9.75 21.75
N ILE A 244 1.83 9.22 20.62
CA ILE A 244 1.00 8.73 19.51
C ILE A 244 1.51 7.37 19.04
N VAL A 245 0.60 6.42 18.85
CA VAL A 245 0.88 5.15 18.16
C VAL A 245 -0.18 4.93 17.09
N VAL A 246 0.27 4.68 15.85
CA VAL A 246 -0.59 4.24 14.73
C VAL A 246 0.07 3.06 14.06
N ASP A 247 -0.54 1.88 14.14
CA ASP A 247 0.06 0.63 13.70
C ASP A 247 -1.04 -0.39 13.36
N HIS A 248 -0.89 -1.13 12.27
CA HIS A 248 -1.81 -2.20 11.90
C HIS A 248 -1.40 -3.58 12.46
N HIS A 249 -0.21 -3.72 13.04
CA HIS A 249 0.23 -5.00 13.58
C HIS A 249 -0.54 -5.39 14.86
N PRO A 250 -0.81 -6.69 15.08
CA PRO A 250 -1.43 -7.14 16.32
C PRO A 250 -0.48 -6.91 17.51
N PRO A 251 -0.92 -6.20 18.58
CA PRO A 251 -0.04 -5.88 19.69
C PRO A 251 0.36 -7.15 20.47
N ARG A 252 1.67 -7.30 20.74
CA ARG A 252 2.22 -8.42 21.51
C ARG A 252 2.21 -8.20 23.03
N ALA A 253 1.99 -6.95 23.46
CA ALA A 253 1.91 -6.52 24.85
C ALA A 253 1.02 -5.26 24.94
N PRO A 254 0.59 -4.84 26.14
CA PRO A 254 -0.10 -3.57 26.31
C PRO A 254 0.73 -2.41 25.75
N VAL A 255 0.07 -1.50 25.03
CA VAL A 255 0.65 -0.30 24.43
C VAL A 255 0.11 0.90 25.19
N GLU A 256 1.01 1.73 25.72
CA GLU A 256 0.66 2.93 26.48
C GLU A 256 1.12 4.17 25.70
N ALA A 257 0.16 4.99 25.29
CA ALA A 257 0.39 6.32 24.71
C ALA A 257 -0.85 7.21 24.94
N ARG A 258 -0.72 8.53 24.73
CA ARG A 258 -1.84 9.47 24.86
C ARG A 258 -2.89 9.27 23.77
N PHE A 259 -2.47 8.76 22.62
CA PHE A 259 -3.29 8.32 21.51
C PHE A 259 -2.78 7.00 20.95
N VAL A 260 -3.68 6.04 20.78
CA VAL A 260 -3.38 4.72 20.24
C VAL A 260 -4.46 4.36 19.22
N ASP A 261 -4.07 4.09 17.97
CA ASP A 261 -4.91 3.49 16.93
C ASP A 261 -4.24 2.21 16.43
N LEU A 262 -4.70 1.07 16.94
CA LEU A 262 -4.22 -0.25 16.56
C LEU A 262 -5.33 -1.02 15.87
N ARG A 263 -5.19 -1.28 14.57
CA ARG A 263 -6.21 -1.92 13.73
C ARG A 263 -5.59 -3.03 12.91
N SER A 264 -5.65 -4.25 13.44
CA SER A 264 -5.07 -5.45 12.78
C SER A 264 -5.99 -6.13 11.76
N ASP A 265 -7.08 -5.47 11.41
CA ASP A 265 -8.03 -5.90 10.39
C ASP A 265 -7.79 -5.23 9.02
N VAL A 266 -6.85 -4.28 8.93
CA VAL A 266 -6.39 -3.68 7.67
C VAL A 266 -5.00 -4.21 7.27
N GLY A 267 -4.67 -4.04 5.99
CA GLY A 267 -3.44 -4.60 5.42
C GLY A 267 -2.21 -3.71 5.46
N ALA A 268 -2.33 -2.44 5.85
CA ALA A 268 -1.21 -1.51 5.97
C ALA A 268 -1.52 -0.38 6.97
N THR A 269 -0.49 0.16 7.63
CA THR A 269 -0.59 1.39 8.43
C THR A 269 -0.94 2.60 7.54
N SER A 270 -0.47 2.63 6.28
CA SER A 270 -0.84 3.66 5.28
C SER A 270 -2.36 3.74 5.06
N THR A 271 -3.08 2.62 5.13
CA THR A 271 -4.55 2.60 5.03
C THR A 271 -5.19 3.40 6.17
N LEU A 272 -4.62 3.31 7.38
CA LEU A 272 -5.10 4.07 8.54
C LEU A 272 -4.87 5.57 8.35
N LEU A 273 -3.69 5.95 7.86
CA LEU A 273 -3.34 7.35 7.63
C LEU A 273 -4.12 7.96 6.47
N ALA A 274 -4.45 7.18 5.44
CA ALA A 274 -5.34 7.61 4.36
C ALA A 274 -6.75 7.96 4.89
N ASP A 275 -7.31 7.17 5.81
CA ASP A 275 -8.59 7.46 6.48
C ASP A 275 -8.52 8.76 7.29
N TYR A 276 -7.40 9.03 7.97
CA TYR A 276 -7.19 10.32 8.62
C TYR A 276 -7.14 11.46 7.61
N LEU A 277 -6.30 11.39 6.58
CA LEU A 277 -6.18 12.46 5.57
C LEU A 277 -7.52 12.76 4.87
N ARG A 278 -8.30 11.71 4.55
CA ARG A 278 -9.65 11.85 3.96
C ARG A 278 -10.58 12.72 4.79
N ARG A 279 -10.44 12.69 6.11
CA ARG A 279 -11.26 13.50 7.02
C ARG A 279 -10.79 14.96 7.12
N PHE A 280 -9.63 15.27 6.55
CA PHE A 280 -9.06 16.60 6.49
C PHE A 280 -9.04 17.20 5.07
N ASP A 281 -9.55 16.47 4.06
CA ASP A 281 -9.90 16.76 2.62
C ASP A 281 -8.95 17.67 1.81
N SER A 282 -8.44 18.74 2.40
CA SER A 282 -7.47 19.73 1.88
C SER A 282 -5.99 19.33 1.97
N LEU A 283 -5.65 18.15 2.50
CA LEU A 283 -4.26 17.79 2.84
C LEU A 283 -3.60 16.71 1.95
N VAL A 284 -4.29 16.22 0.92
CA VAL A 284 -3.75 15.17 0.05
C VAL A 284 -2.86 15.80 -1.04
N GLU A 285 -1.60 15.99 -0.70
CA GLU A 285 -0.53 16.36 -1.65
C GLU A 285 -0.13 15.16 -2.51
N GLU A 286 0.30 15.41 -3.75
CA GLU A 286 0.64 14.38 -4.73
C GLU A 286 1.71 13.41 -4.21
N ALA A 287 2.78 13.92 -3.59
CA ALA A 287 3.84 13.08 -3.03
C ALA A 287 3.35 12.19 -1.87
N VAL A 288 2.48 12.71 -1.00
CA VAL A 288 1.89 11.97 0.13
C VAL A 288 0.94 10.90 -0.38
N ALA A 289 0.12 11.24 -1.39
CA ALA A 289 -0.82 10.30 -2.01
C ALA A 289 -0.09 9.15 -2.71
N THR A 290 0.97 9.48 -3.46
CA THR A 290 1.85 8.51 -4.11
C THR A 290 2.55 7.63 -3.08
N GLY A 291 3.04 8.26 -2.00
CA GLY A 291 3.63 7.61 -0.84
C GLY A 291 2.75 6.52 -0.24
N LEU A 292 1.56 6.91 0.21
CA LEU A 292 0.60 6.02 0.86
C LEU A 292 0.09 4.93 -0.10
N LEU A 293 -0.12 5.25 -1.38
CA LEU A 293 -0.55 4.26 -2.36
C LEU A 293 0.52 3.17 -2.54
N PHE A 294 1.80 3.56 -2.58
CA PHE A 294 2.91 2.62 -2.67
C PHE A 294 3.04 1.79 -1.38
N GLY A 295 2.94 2.40 -0.20
CA GLY A 295 2.95 1.71 1.09
C GLY A 295 1.87 0.62 1.19
N ILE A 296 0.62 0.95 0.85
CA ILE A 296 -0.49 -0.02 0.79
C ILE A 296 -0.17 -1.15 -0.20
N SER A 297 0.35 -0.82 -1.38
CA SER A 297 0.67 -1.84 -2.40
C SER A 297 1.74 -2.81 -1.90
N VAL A 298 2.81 -2.32 -1.30
CA VAL A 298 3.92 -3.15 -0.83
C VAL A 298 3.47 -4.09 0.28
N ASP A 299 2.80 -3.56 1.30
CA ASP A 299 2.52 -4.32 2.51
C ASP A 299 1.40 -5.36 2.30
N THR A 300 0.42 -5.02 1.47
CA THR A 300 -0.63 -5.97 1.03
C THR A 300 -0.18 -6.91 -0.09
N ARG A 301 1.06 -6.80 -0.58
CA ARG A 301 1.59 -7.50 -1.76
C ARG A 301 0.68 -7.37 -2.98
N GLU A 302 0.38 -6.14 -3.37
CA GLU A 302 -0.57 -5.77 -4.43
C GLU A 302 -1.97 -6.36 -4.17
N PHE A 303 -2.48 -6.20 -2.95
CA PHE A 303 -3.78 -6.70 -2.50
C PHE A 303 -3.93 -8.23 -2.52
N ARG A 304 -2.82 -8.98 -2.45
CA ARG A 304 -2.82 -10.46 -2.47
C ARG A 304 -2.71 -11.09 -1.08
N ARG A 305 -2.31 -10.32 -0.07
CA ARG A 305 -2.07 -10.78 1.30
C ARG A 305 -2.66 -9.81 2.31
N GLU A 306 -3.27 -10.36 3.36
CA GLU A 306 -3.70 -9.62 4.56
C GLU A 306 -4.50 -8.34 4.24
N VAL A 307 -5.38 -8.43 3.24
CA VAL A 307 -6.12 -7.29 2.68
C VAL A 307 -7.55 -7.20 3.22
N SER A 308 -8.06 -5.97 3.33
CA SER A 308 -9.41 -5.59 3.74
C SER A 308 -10.09 -4.72 2.68
N VAL A 309 -11.40 -4.47 2.85
CA VAL A 309 -12.12 -3.51 1.98
C VAL A 309 -11.56 -2.10 2.14
N ASP A 310 -11.13 -1.75 3.34
CA ASP A 310 -10.59 -0.41 3.66
C ASP A 310 -9.31 -0.13 2.88
N ASP A 311 -8.48 -1.14 2.59
CA ASP A 311 -7.27 -0.98 1.77
C ASP A 311 -7.62 -0.60 0.32
N PHE A 312 -8.66 -1.23 -0.24
CA PHE A 312 -9.15 -0.88 -1.59
C PHE A 312 -9.78 0.51 -1.63
N GLU A 313 -10.55 0.88 -0.60
CA GLU A 313 -11.16 2.21 -0.52
C GLU A 313 -10.12 3.31 -0.31
N ALA A 314 -9.10 3.05 0.51
CA ALA A 314 -7.96 3.95 0.70
C ALA A 314 -7.19 4.12 -0.61
N ALA A 315 -6.85 3.03 -1.30
CA ALA A 315 -6.19 3.11 -2.60
C ALA A 315 -7.03 3.87 -3.63
N ALA A 316 -8.33 3.61 -3.71
CA ALA A 316 -9.25 4.33 -4.60
C ALA A 316 -9.37 5.83 -4.27
N TYR A 317 -9.25 6.20 -2.99
CA TYR A 317 -9.22 7.58 -2.54
C TYR A 317 -7.92 8.29 -2.92
N LEU A 318 -6.77 7.61 -2.82
CA LEU A 318 -5.45 8.17 -3.10
C LEU A 318 -5.14 8.26 -4.60
N LEU A 319 -5.62 7.28 -5.38
CA LEU A 319 -5.31 7.13 -6.80
C LEU A 319 -5.49 8.40 -7.65
N PRO A 320 -6.57 9.20 -7.51
CA PRO A 320 -6.75 10.42 -8.30
C PRO A 320 -5.74 11.54 -7.99
N HIS A 321 -5.03 11.43 -6.86
CA HIS A 321 -4.04 12.40 -6.40
C HIS A 321 -2.60 11.92 -6.55
N ALA A 322 -2.37 10.64 -6.85
CA ALA A 322 -1.05 10.05 -6.94
C ALA A 322 -0.43 10.23 -8.34
N ASP A 323 0.90 10.33 -8.39
CA ASP A 323 1.69 10.28 -9.62
C ASP A 323 2.08 8.83 -9.92
N LEU A 324 1.37 8.23 -10.87
CA LEU A 324 1.60 6.85 -11.29
C LEU A 324 2.89 6.65 -12.09
N ASP A 325 3.41 7.70 -12.73
CA ASP A 325 4.68 7.64 -13.46
C ASP A 325 5.85 7.61 -12.47
N ILE A 326 5.75 8.37 -11.37
CA ILE A 326 6.72 8.28 -10.26
C ILE A 326 6.63 6.90 -9.59
N LEU A 327 5.42 6.41 -9.30
CA LEU A 327 5.23 5.08 -8.69
C LEU A 327 5.85 3.96 -9.54
N GLN A 328 5.64 3.98 -10.86
CA GLN A 328 6.28 3.03 -11.75
C GLN A 328 7.83 3.11 -11.69
N ARG A 329 8.40 4.32 -11.57
CA ARG A 329 9.86 4.50 -11.47
C ARG A 329 10.43 4.05 -10.12
N ILE A 330 9.60 4.03 -9.08
CA ILE A 330 9.96 3.49 -7.76
C ILE A 330 9.97 1.97 -7.80
N GLU A 331 8.95 1.36 -8.41
CA GLU A 331 8.81 -0.10 -8.55
C GLU A 331 9.84 -0.70 -9.53
N ASP A 332 10.13 0.00 -10.62
CA ASP A 332 11.12 -0.42 -11.63
C ASP A 332 12.29 0.58 -11.68
N PRO A 333 13.14 0.66 -10.64
CA PRO A 333 14.22 1.63 -10.64
C PRO A 333 15.25 1.28 -11.71
N SER A 334 15.63 2.27 -12.52
CA SER A 334 16.59 2.06 -13.61
C SER A 334 17.92 1.53 -13.09
N MET A 335 18.48 0.53 -13.78
CA MET A 335 19.76 -0.08 -13.43
C MET A 335 20.88 0.41 -14.35
N SER A 336 22.10 0.55 -13.80
CA SER A 336 23.28 0.85 -14.60
C SER A 336 23.72 -0.36 -15.43
N ALA A 337 24.46 -0.11 -16.53
CA ALA A 337 25.04 -1.19 -17.34
C ALA A 337 26.00 -2.06 -16.49
N ASP A 338 26.82 -1.44 -15.64
CA ASP A 338 27.77 -2.13 -14.77
C ASP A 338 27.06 -3.04 -13.75
N THR A 339 25.92 -2.59 -13.20
CA THR A 339 25.07 -3.39 -12.32
C THR A 339 24.51 -4.60 -13.05
N LEU A 340 24.01 -4.39 -14.28
CA LEU A 340 23.45 -5.45 -15.11
C LEU A 340 24.52 -6.49 -15.49
N ASP A 341 25.72 -6.04 -15.85
CA ASP A 341 26.86 -6.91 -16.16
C ASP A 341 27.29 -7.72 -14.93
N THR A 342 27.33 -7.10 -13.74
CA THR A 342 27.61 -7.78 -12.46
C THR A 342 26.60 -8.90 -12.20
N ILE A 343 25.31 -8.65 -12.41
CA ILE A 343 24.27 -9.67 -12.30
C ILE A 343 24.48 -10.77 -13.36
N GLY A 344 24.84 -10.40 -14.58
CA GLY A 344 25.20 -11.34 -15.65
C GLY A 344 26.34 -12.28 -15.25
N HIS A 345 27.42 -11.73 -14.67
CA HIS A 345 28.52 -12.52 -14.12
C HIS A 345 28.08 -13.40 -12.95
N ALA A 346 27.27 -12.87 -12.03
CA ALA A 346 26.77 -13.64 -10.90
C ALA A 346 25.94 -14.85 -11.35
N ILE A 347 25.09 -14.66 -12.38
CA ILE A 347 24.33 -15.73 -13.01
C ILE A 347 25.28 -16.73 -13.66
N ALA A 348 26.22 -16.28 -14.49
CA ALA A 348 27.13 -17.17 -15.21
C ALA A 348 28.01 -18.02 -14.28
N ASN A 349 28.48 -17.44 -13.17
CA ASN A 349 29.47 -18.02 -12.27
C ASN A 349 28.87 -18.78 -11.08
N ARG A 350 27.54 -18.89 -11.00
CA ARG A 350 26.85 -19.52 -9.86
C ARG A 350 27.28 -20.97 -9.65
N GLN A 351 27.52 -21.32 -8.40
CA GLN A 351 27.78 -22.68 -7.94
C GLN A 351 26.75 -23.05 -6.89
N ARG A 352 26.21 -24.27 -6.97
CA ARG A 352 25.15 -24.74 -6.07
C ARG A 352 25.69 -25.82 -5.16
N GLU A 353 25.55 -25.61 -3.85
CA GLU A 353 25.84 -26.58 -2.81
C GLU A 353 24.58 -26.83 -1.98
N GLY A 354 23.84 -27.89 -2.32
CA GLY A 354 22.56 -28.20 -1.69
C GLY A 354 21.52 -27.11 -1.94
N SER A 355 21.13 -26.38 -0.88
CA SER A 355 20.21 -25.24 -0.91
C SER A 355 20.93 -23.88 -0.89
N VAL A 356 22.25 -23.87 -0.95
CA VAL A 356 23.09 -22.66 -0.97
C VAL A 356 23.59 -22.41 -2.39
N LEU A 357 23.61 -21.14 -2.81
CA LEU A 357 24.15 -20.73 -4.10
C LEU A 357 25.24 -19.66 -3.90
N LEU A 358 26.45 -19.95 -4.37
CA LEU A 358 27.63 -19.11 -4.23
C LEU A 358 27.99 -18.52 -5.59
N SER A 359 28.43 -17.27 -5.65
CA SER A 359 28.89 -16.68 -6.90
C SER A 359 29.95 -15.60 -6.70
N CYS A 360 31.06 -15.76 -7.43
CA CYS A 360 32.11 -14.74 -7.52
C CYS A 360 31.93 -13.95 -8.82
N VAL A 361 31.71 -12.64 -8.71
CA VAL A 361 31.51 -11.75 -9.88
C VAL A 361 32.82 -11.21 -10.45
N GLY A 362 33.96 -11.51 -9.84
CA GLY A 362 35.27 -10.99 -10.25
C GLY A 362 35.49 -9.57 -9.77
N GLU A 363 35.95 -8.69 -10.66
CA GLU A 363 36.08 -7.25 -10.37
C GLU A 363 34.71 -6.61 -10.16
N LEU A 364 34.60 -5.78 -9.12
CA LEU A 364 33.35 -5.20 -8.69
C LEU A 364 33.33 -3.68 -8.96
N PRO A 365 32.55 -3.20 -9.94
CA PRO A 365 32.42 -1.76 -10.19
C PRO A 365 31.62 -1.06 -9.08
N ASP A 366 30.51 -1.65 -8.67
CA ASP A 366 29.57 -1.10 -7.69
C ASP A 366 29.20 -2.16 -6.62
N ARG A 367 29.21 -1.75 -5.35
CA ARG A 367 28.96 -2.65 -4.21
C ARG A 367 27.50 -3.05 -4.12
N ASP A 368 26.60 -2.13 -4.48
CA ASP A 368 25.15 -2.37 -4.43
C ASP A 368 24.72 -3.43 -5.45
N ALA A 369 25.50 -3.64 -6.50
CA ALA A 369 25.23 -4.68 -7.50
C ALA A 369 25.32 -6.11 -6.92
N LEU A 370 26.10 -6.34 -5.85
CA LEU A 370 26.17 -7.64 -5.19
C LEU A 370 24.86 -8.03 -4.51
N ALA A 371 24.21 -7.05 -3.87
CA ALA A 371 22.90 -7.22 -3.23
C ALA A 371 21.86 -7.67 -4.26
N GLN A 372 21.73 -6.92 -5.35
CA GLN A 372 20.78 -7.21 -6.43
C GLN A 372 21.05 -8.57 -7.10
N ALA A 373 22.33 -8.89 -7.32
CA ALA A 373 22.72 -10.20 -7.82
C ALA A 373 22.33 -11.33 -6.85
N ALA A 374 22.54 -11.15 -5.55
CA ALA A 374 22.19 -12.12 -4.53
C ALA A 374 20.67 -12.35 -4.45
N ASP A 375 19.88 -11.28 -4.54
CA ASP A 375 18.42 -11.32 -4.59
C ASP A 375 17.94 -12.09 -5.83
N ARG A 376 18.47 -11.76 -7.02
CA ARG A 376 18.10 -12.45 -8.27
C ARG A 376 18.45 -13.94 -8.26
N LEU A 377 19.57 -14.31 -7.63
CA LEU A 377 19.97 -15.70 -7.51
C LEU A 377 19.13 -16.46 -6.47
N LEU A 378 18.62 -15.77 -5.45
CA LEU A 378 17.74 -16.36 -4.44
C LEU A 378 16.40 -16.79 -5.06
N ASP A 379 15.96 -16.19 -6.18
CA ASP A 379 14.76 -16.58 -6.91
C ASP A 379 14.80 -18.03 -7.42
N LEU A 380 15.99 -18.62 -7.61
CA LEU A 380 16.13 -19.96 -8.17
C LEU A 380 15.42 -21.02 -7.30
N GLN A 381 14.71 -21.92 -7.97
CA GLN A 381 13.99 -23.00 -7.30
C GLN A 381 14.94 -23.91 -6.51
N GLY A 382 14.60 -24.15 -5.24
CA GLY A 382 15.37 -25.02 -4.35
C GLY A 382 16.60 -24.36 -3.72
N ILE A 383 16.71 -23.03 -3.80
CA ILE A 383 17.71 -22.22 -3.10
C ILE A 383 17.06 -21.53 -1.91
N ASN A 384 17.72 -21.62 -0.75
CA ASN A 384 17.31 -20.99 0.51
C ASN A 384 18.31 -19.93 0.96
N SER A 385 19.54 -19.93 0.45
CA SER A 385 20.51 -18.88 0.73
C SER A 385 21.45 -18.65 -0.44
N THR A 386 21.89 -17.41 -0.59
CA THR A 386 22.89 -17.00 -1.59
C THR A 386 24.04 -16.23 -0.93
N LEU A 387 25.23 -16.36 -1.51
CA LEU A 387 26.38 -15.50 -1.23
C LEU A 387 26.96 -15.05 -2.57
N VAL A 388 26.95 -13.74 -2.80
CA VAL A 388 27.58 -13.13 -3.98
C VAL A 388 28.70 -12.22 -3.53
N TYR A 389 29.87 -12.35 -4.12
CA TYR A 389 31.03 -11.55 -3.74
C TYR A 389 31.88 -11.16 -4.94
N GLY A 390 32.61 -10.06 -4.79
CA GLY A 390 33.51 -9.51 -5.80
C GLY A 390 34.64 -8.72 -5.16
N VAL A 391 35.64 -8.37 -5.95
CA VAL A 391 36.85 -7.68 -5.50
C VAL A 391 36.85 -6.25 -6.02
N LYS A 392 37.07 -5.28 -5.13
CA LYS A 392 37.28 -3.88 -5.48
C LYS A 392 38.39 -3.30 -4.60
N ASP A 393 39.39 -2.69 -5.23
CA ASP A 393 40.52 -2.02 -4.56
C ASP A 393 41.19 -2.90 -3.48
N GLY A 394 41.48 -4.17 -3.81
CA GLY A 394 42.14 -5.10 -2.88
C GLY A 394 41.26 -5.58 -1.71
N THR A 395 39.96 -5.32 -1.75
CA THR A 395 38.99 -5.76 -0.73
C THR A 395 37.93 -6.63 -1.38
N ILE A 396 37.64 -7.78 -0.78
CA ILE A 396 36.50 -8.61 -1.16
C ILE A 396 35.27 -8.08 -0.44
N TYR A 397 34.24 -7.79 -1.21
CA TYR A 397 32.92 -7.46 -0.71
C TYR A 397 31.99 -8.64 -0.95
N ALA A 398 31.20 -9.00 0.05
CA ALA A 398 30.23 -10.08 -0.04
C ALA A 398 28.85 -9.61 0.43
N SER A 399 27.82 -10.08 -0.25
CA SER A 399 26.41 -9.89 0.08
C SER A 399 25.72 -11.25 0.13
N ALA A 400 25.07 -11.53 1.25
CA ALA A 400 24.30 -12.75 1.47
C ALA A 400 22.80 -12.46 1.57
N ARG A 401 21.99 -13.41 1.11
CA ARG A 401 20.52 -13.41 1.22
C ARG A 401 19.98 -14.77 1.63
N ALA A 402 18.91 -14.81 2.40
CA ALA A 402 18.25 -16.05 2.80
C ALA A 402 16.73 -15.95 2.72
N ARG A 403 16.08 -17.08 2.44
CA ARG A 403 14.63 -17.21 2.56
C ARG A 403 14.27 -17.70 3.96
N GLY A 404 13.38 -16.97 4.62
CA GLY A 404 12.89 -17.31 5.96
C GLY A 404 13.95 -17.09 7.05
N THR A 405 13.66 -17.56 8.26
CA THR A 405 14.46 -17.30 9.46
C THR A 405 15.27 -18.52 9.92
N GLU A 406 15.50 -19.49 9.04
CA GLU A 406 16.19 -20.74 9.39
C GLU A 406 17.70 -20.51 9.64
N ILE A 407 18.27 -19.51 8.97
CA ILE A 407 19.68 -19.12 9.08
C ILE A 407 19.73 -17.65 9.49
N ASP A 408 20.57 -17.32 10.47
CA ASP A 408 20.91 -15.92 10.77
C ASP A 408 22.19 -15.55 10.00
N LEU A 409 22.02 -14.89 8.86
CA LEU A 409 23.14 -14.54 7.99
C LEU A 409 24.11 -13.55 8.63
N GLY A 410 23.63 -12.64 9.46
CA GLY A 410 24.47 -11.69 10.20
C GLY A 410 25.46 -12.42 11.09
N GLU A 411 24.99 -13.40 11.85
CA GLU A 411 25.88 -14.25 12.65
C GLU A 411 26.76 -15.17 11.80
N VAL A 412 26.22 -15.79 10.74
CA VAL A 412 27.00 -16.66 9.83
C VAL A 412 28.17 -15.90 9.21
N LEU A 413 27.96 -14.68 8.70
CA LEU A 413 29.04 -13.89 8.12
C LEU A 413 30.05 -13.43 9.18
N ARG A 414 29.60 -13.09 10.40
CA ARG A 414 30.52 -12.76 11.52
C ARG A 414 31.41 -13.95 11.87
N GLU A 415 30.85 -15.15 11.91
CA GLU A 415 31.60 -16.39 12.16
C GLU A 415 32.59 -16.69 11.02
N ALA A 416 32.13 -16.61 9.77
CA ALA A 416 32.95 -16.90 8.59
C ALA A 416 34.09 -15.89 8.39
N PHE A 417 33.83 -14.60 8.57
CA PHE A 417 34.70 -13.53 8.07
C PHE A 417 35.16 -12.52 9.13
N GLY A 418 34.56 -12.49 10.34
CA GLY A 418 34.88 -11.50 11.37
C GLY A 418 36.34 -11.54 11.89
N GLN A 419 37.06 -12.64 11.65
CA GLN A 419 38.49 -12.74 11.99
C GLN A 419 39.42 -12.12 10.94
N ILE A 420 38.95 -11.94 9.70
CA ILE A 420 39.75 -11.52 8.55
C ILE A 420 39.20 -10.26 7.87
N GLY A 421 38.26 -9.59 8.53
CA GLY A 421 37.53 -8.47 7.98
C GLY A 421 36.42 -7.99 8.91
N SER A 422 35.48 -7.23 8.35
CA SER A 422 34.25 -6.81 9.03
C SER A 422 33.06 -7.54 8.44
N ALA A 423 32.15 -8.02 9.27
CA ALA A 423 30.92 -8.67 8.83
C ALA A 423 29.76 -8.33 9.77
N GLY A 424 28.55 -8.27 9.23
CA GLY A 424 27.35 -7.95 9.97
C GLY A 424 26.11 -7.97 9.09
N GLY A 425 24.95 -7.80 9.72
CA GLY A 425 23.66 -7.86 9.06
C GLY A 425 22.59 -8.44 9.96
N HIS A 426 21.46 -8.75 9.34
CA HIS A 426 20.27 -9.35 9.91
C HIS A 426 20.18 -10.83 9.52
N ALA A 427 19.09 -11.49 9.94
CA ALA A 427 18.95 -12.92 9.72
C ALA A 427 18.81 -13.29 8.23
N ASP A 428 18.08 -12.49 7.46
CA ASP A 428 17.74 -12.69 6.06
C ASP A 428 18.68 -11.99 5.07
N MET A 429 19.44 -10.98 5.51
CA MET A 429 20.41 -10.28 4.69
C MET A 429 21.64 -9.84 5.50
N ALA A 430 22.83 -10.03 4.93
CA ALA A 430 24.07 -9.65 5.58
C ALA A 430 25.19 -9.32 4.59
N GLY A 431 26.19 -8.57 5.05
CA GLY A 431 27.36 -8.18 4.27
C GLY A 431 28.68 -8.43 4.98
N ALA A 432 29.74 -8.60 4.19
CA ALA A 432 31.11 -8.69 4.69
C ALA A 432 32.11 -7.92 3.81
N GLN A 433 33.20 -7.48 4.44
CA GLN A 433 34.35 -6.83 3.80
C GLN A 433 35.62 -7.53 4.30
N ILE A 434 36.41 -8.09 3.39
CA ILE A 434 37.60 -8.89 3.70
C ILE A 434 38.80 -8.23 3.01
N THR A 435 39.74 -7.70 3.79
CA THR A 435 40.95 -7.09 3.23
C THR A 435 41.92 -8.20 2.81
N LEU A 436 42.39 -8.18 1.55
CA LEU A 436 43.30 -9.19 1.00
C LEU A 436 44.73 -9.14 1.56
N GLY A 437 44.96 -8.52 2.73
CA GLY A 437 46.26 -8.13 3.31
C GLY A 437 47.28 -9.24 3.61
N VAL A 438 47.08 -10.45 3.10
CA VAL A 438 48.03 -11.59 3.14
C VAL A 438 48.20 -12.28 1.77
N LEU A 439 47.39 -11.92 0.76
CA LEU A 439 47.41 -12.53 -0.60
C LEU A 439 48.15 -11.69 -1.65
N GLU A 440 48.55 -10.45 -1.34
CA GLU A 440 49.33 -9.58 -2.23
C GLU A 440 50.75 -10.09 -2.55
N SER A 441 51.26 -11.12 -1.87
CA SER A 441 52.60 -11.65 -2.14
C SER A 441 52.67 -12.64 -3.31
N ILE A 442 51.60 -12.78 -4.11
CA ILE A 442 51.58 -13.62 -5.32
C ILE A 442 51.30 -12.72 -6.53
N GLU A 443 52.26 -11.82 -6.80
CA GLU A 443 52.35 -11.18 -8.12
C GLU A 443 52.74 -12.26 -9.14
N ASP A 444 51.79 -12.63 -9.99
CA ASP A 444 51.91 -13.28 -11.31
C ASP A 444 50.90 -14.43 -11.50
N ARG A 445 49.59 -14.10 -11.59
CA ARG A 445 48.53 -14.76 -12.40
C ARG A 445 47.14 -14.37 -11.87
N ASP A 446 46.45 -13.46 -12.56
CA ASP A 446 45.08 -13.05 -12.24
C ASP A 446 44.10 -14.24 -12.12
N GLU A 447 44.25 -15.29 -12.93
CA GLU A 447 43.43 -16.51 -12.83
C GLU A 447 43.60 -17.25 -11.50
N SER A 448 44.80 -17.23 -10.90
CA SER A 448 45.08 -17.98 -9.67
C SER A 448 44.52 -17.31 -8.42
N LEU A 449 44.46 -15.97 -8.40
CA LEU A 449 43.94 -15.21 -7.26
C LEU A 449 42.42 -15.40 -7.14
N HIS A 450 41.69 -15.35 -8.26
CA HIS A 450 40.24 -15.55 -8.25
C HIS A 450 39.83 -16.96 -7.80
N GLU A 451 40.59 -17.99 -8.19
CA GLU A 451 40.35 -19.36 -7.73
C GLU A 451 40.64 -19.53 -6.23
N VAL A 452 41.72 -18.92 -5.73
CA VAL A 452 42.07 -18.96 -4.31
C VAL A 452 41.07 -18.18 -3.47
N VAL A 453 40.69 -16.97 -3.90
CA VAL A 453 39.65 -16.18 -3.25
C VAL A 453 38.33 -16.93 -3.23
N ARG A 454 37.96 -17.57 -4.34
CA ARG A 454 36.75 -18.38 -4.42
C ARG A 454 36.76 -19.50 -3.40
N ALA A 455 37.82 -20.31 -3.38
CA ALA A 455 37.94 -21.42 -2.42
C ALA A 455 37.87 -20.92 -0.96
N VAL A 456 38.60 -19.86 -0.61
CA VAL A 456 38.63 -19.34 0.77
C VAL A 456 37.28 -18.78 1.21
N VAL A 457 36.58 -18.03 0.34
CA VAL A 457 35.30 -17.41 0.66
C VAL A 457 34.19 -18.47 0.72
N ASP A 458 34.14 -19.35 -0.28
CA ASP A 458 33.13 -20.41 -0.39
C ASP A 458 33.25 -21.39 0.80
N ASP A 459 34.45 -21.89 1.08
CA ASP A 459 34.67 -22.86 2.17
C ASP A 459 34.30 -22.27 3.53
N ARG A 460 34.75 -21.03 3.83
CA ARG A 460 34.43 -20.37 5.11
C ARG A 460 32.94 -20.14 5.30
N PHE A 461 32.24 -19.77 4.23
CA PHE A 461 30.79 -19.57 4.31
C PHE A 461 30.05 -20.89 4.51
N LEU A 462 30.39 -21.92 3.73
CA LEU A 462 29.78 -23.25 3.85
C LEU A 462 30.03 -23.88 5.21
N ASP A 463 31.25 -23.74 5.75
CA ASP A 463 31.61 -24.23 7.08
C ASP A 463 30.76 -23.53 8.16
N ALA A 464 30.59 -22.21 8.09
CA ALA A 464 29.77 -21.45 9.04
C ALA A 464 28.27 -21.82 8.95
N VAL A 465 27.76 -22.09 7.74
CA VAL A 465 26.38 -22.58 7.56
C VAL A 465 26.21 -23.99 8.14
N GLN A 466 27.19 -24.88 7.95
CA GLN A 466 27.15 -26.27 8.43
C GLN A 466 27.41 -26.43 9.93
N ALA A 467 28.16 -25.52 10.55
CA ALA A 467 28.45 -25.55 11.99
C ALA A 467 27.19 -25.41 12.87
N ARG A 468 26.05 -25.05 12.28
CA ARG A 468 24.78 -24.85 12.99
C ARG A 468 23.95 -26.14 13.06
N PRO A 469 23.58 -26.61 14.27
CA PRO A 469 23.09 -27.98 14.51
C PRO A 469 21.74 -28.36 13.88
N ASN A 470 21.04 -27.43 13.23
CA ASN A 470 19.77 -27.72 12.53
C ASN A 470 19.91 -27.94 11.02
N HIS A 471 21.11 -27.87 10.44
CA HIS A 471 21.28 -28.00 8.98
C HIS A 471 22.17 -29.18 8.59
N LEU A 472 21.55 -30.24 8.08
CA LEU A 472 22.20 -31.12 7.12
C LEU A 472 21.94 -30.52 5.74
N LEU A 473 22.99 -30.36 4.92
CA LEU A 473 22.85 -30.15 3.48
C LEU A 473 22.09 -31.35 2.92
N SER A 474 20.77 -31.23 2.80
CA SER A 474 19.93 -32.38 2.46
C SER A 474 20.17 -32.73 0.99
N PRO A 475 20.62 -33.96 0.65
CA PRO A 475 20.73 -34.37 -0.74
C PRO A 475 19.32 -34.60 -1.28
N VAL A 476 18.87 -33.74 -2.18
CA VAL A 476 17.60 -33.95 -2.88
C VAL A 476 17.86 -34.99 -3.99
N TYR A 477 17.10 -36.09 -3.91
CA TYR A 477 17.06 -37.29 -4.78
C TYR A 477 17.93 -38.49 -4.37
N THR A 478 17.37 -39.35 -3.52
CA THR A 478 17.62 -40.79 -3.59
C THR A 478 17.06 -41.34 -4.90
N ALA A 479 17.93 -41.95 -5.70
CA ALA A 479 17.56 -42.62 -6.94
C ALA A 479 16.48 -43.69 -6.69
N SER A 480 15.28 -43.45 -7.20
CA SER A 480 14.25 -44.48 -7.29
C SER A 480 14.67 -45.48 -8.37
N ARG A 481 14.95 -46.72 -7.95
CA ARG A 481 15.02 -47.88 -8.85
C ARG A 481 13.64 -48.08 -9.47
N TYR A 482 13.48 -47.69 -10.71
CA TYR A 482 12.50 -48.31 -11.61
C TYR A 482 13.24 -48.88 -12.82
N GLY A 483 13.04 -50.18 -13.05
CA GLY A 483 13.72 -50.95 -14.07
C GLY A 483 13.38 -50.46 -15.47
N ALA A 484 14.42 -50.37 -16.30
CA ALA A 484 14.26 -50.25 -17.74
C ALA A 484 13.62 -51.53 -18.29
N THR A 485 12.42 -51.41 -18.83
CA THR A 485 11.95 -52.26 -19.92
C THR A 485 12.13 -51.46 -21.20
N ASP A 486 13.14 -51.82 -21.98
CA ASP A 486 13.28 -51.46 -23.39
C ASP A 486 12.15 -52.13 -24.17
N GLU A 487 11.23 -51.37 -24.76
CA GLU A 487 10.47 -51.81 -25.95
C GLU A 487 10.03 -50.58 -26.79
N TYR A 488 10.63 -50.51 -27.98
CA TYR A 488 10.14 -49.98 -29.27
C TYR A 488 9.70 -48.51 -29.41
N LEU A 489 10.33 -47.82 -30.36
CA LEU A 489 9.73 -47.54 -31.68
C LEU A 489 10.79 -46.92 -32.62
N ASP A 490 11.37 -47.77 -33.48
CA ASP A 490 11.85 -47.35 -34.81
C ASP A 490 10.62 -47.06 -35.68
N SER A 491 10.63 -45.92 -36.38
CA SER A 491 9.70 -45.64 -37.46
C SER A 491 10.51 -45.51 -38.75
N GLU A 492 10.43 -46.55 -39.57
CA GLU A 492 10.75 -46.49 -41.00
C GLU A 492 9.53 -45.93 -41.73
N ASP A 493 9.65 -44.75 -42.33
CA ASP A 493 8.82 -44.34 -43.45
C ASP A 493 9.54 -44.74 -44.75
N GLY A 494 8.95 -45.70 -45.46
CA GLY A 494 9.35 -46.15 -46.78
C GLY A 494 8.63 -45.40 -47.90
N GLU A 495 9.36 -45.18 -48.98
CA GLU A 495 8.89 -44.72 -50.29
C GLU A 495 7.95 -45.74 -50.99
N GLU A 496 7.15 -45.19 -51.91
CA GLU A 496 6.21 -45.78 -52.92
C GLU A 496 4.73 -45.96 -52.55
#